data_AF-A0A722JME0-F1
#
_entry.id   AF-A0A722JME0-F1
#
_cell.length_a   1.000
_cell.length_b   1.000
_cell.length_c   1.000
_cell.angle_alpha   90.00
_cell.angle_beta   90.00
_cell.angle_gamma   90.00
#
_symmetry.space_group_name_H-M   'P 1'
#
loop_
_entity.id
_entity.type
_entity.pdbx_description
1 polymer ?
#
loop_
_entity_poly.entity_id
_entity_poly.type
_entity_poly.pdbx_seq_one_letter_code
_entity_poly.pdbx_strand_id
1 'polypeptide(L)'
;MAFEKKDITAKHKLRRPQTEAFGKIREHYEKKELKEVGLILPVGCGKSGLISITPYATESSRVLIIAPGKKIRDQLAKDMKFNEPDNFYNKCEFFDLVDDYPEVCIIEAGGKTNIHDIR
;
A
#
# COMPACT_ATOMS: atom_id res chain seq x y z
N MET A 1 -5.42 5.82 12.20
CA MET A 1 -6.68 6.14 11.50
C MET A 1 -6.97 5.03 10.47
N ALA A 2 -8.21 4.89 10.01
CA ALA A 2 -8.52 3.90 8.96
C ALA A 2 -8.02 4.40 7.58
N PHE A 3 -7.75 3.50 6.65
CA PHE A 3 -7.42 3.89 5.28
C PHE A 3 -8.70 4.43 4.61
N GLU A 4 -8.76 5.75 4.39
CA GLU A 4 -9.93 6.36 3.75
C GLU A 4 -10.01 5.98 2.27
N LYS A 5 -11.23 5.73 1.76
CA LYS A 5 -11.41 5.42 0.34
C LYS A 5 -10.94 6.61 -0.50
N LYS A 6 -9.92 6.39 -1.33
CA LYS A 6 -9.42 7.39 -2.29
C LYS A 6 -9.97 7.09 -3.69
N ASP A 7 -10.43 8.14 -4.38
CA ASP A 7 -10.68 8.08 -5.82
C ASP A 7 -9.40 8.43 -6.57
N ILE A 8 -8.81 7.43 -7.22
CA ILE A 8 -7.48 7.53 -7.82
C ILE A 8 -7.52 7.82 -9.34
N THR A 9 -8.67 8.17 -9.88
CA THR A 9 -8.92 8.18 -11.34
C THR A 9 -8.41 9.42 -12.07
N ALA A 10 -8.14 10.55 -11.39
CA ALA A 10 -7.89 11.82 -12.08
C ALA A 10 -6.67 12.64 -11.64
N LYS A 11 -6.10 12.39 -10.45
CA LYS A 11 -5.10 13.32 -9.88
C LYS A 11 -3.71 12.75 -9.63
N HIS A 12 -3.53 11.43 -9.68
CA HIS A 12 -2.27 10.82 -9.27
C HIS A 12 -1.44 10.41 -10.49
N LYS A 13 -0.11 10.55 -10.40
CA LYS A 13 0.86 10.08 -11.40
C LYS A 13 1.04 8.55 -11.32
N LEU A 14 -0.07 7.82 -11.26
CA LEU A 14 -0.13 6.37 -11.25
C LEU A 14 -0.04 5.80 -12.66
N ARG A 15 0.56 4.63 -12.79
CA ARG A 15 0.64 3.90 -14.06
C ARG A 15 -0.69 3.22 -14.32
N ARG A 16 -1.10 3.14 -15.60
CA ARG A 16 -2.34 2.48 -16.01
C ARG A 16 -2.57 1.09 -15.38
N PRO A 17 -1.58 0.16 -15.32
CA PRO A 17 -1.80 -1.13 -14.67
C PRO A 17 -2.11 -1.04 -13.17
N GLN A 18 -1.60 -0.01 -12.48
CA GLN A 18 -1.88 0.22 -11.05
C GLN A 18 -3.31 0.71 -10.87
N THR A 19 -3.76 1.67 -11.68
CA THR A 19 -5.13 2.22 -11.61
C THR A 19 -6.18 1.16 -11.95
N GLU A 20 -5.96 0.37 -13.01
CA GLU A 20 -6.86 -0.71 -13.40
C GLU A 20 -6.94 -1.80 -12.31
N ALA A 21 -5.79 -2.23 -11.78
CA ALA A 21 -5.74 -3.24 -10.73
C ALA A 21 -6.40 -2.75 -9.42
N PHE A 22 -6.15 -1.51 -9.01
CA PHE A 22 -6.81 -0.91 -7.84
C PHE A 22 -8.34 -0.91 -7.99
N GLY A 23 -8.85 -0.51 -9.16
CA GLY A 23 -10.29 -0.56 -9.45
C GLY A 23 -10.87 -1.97 -9.33
N LYS A 24 -10.13 -2.98 -9.82
CA LYS A 24 -10.54 -4.39 -9.73
C LYS A 24 -10.49 -4.95 -8.30
N ILE A 25 -9.49 -4.56 -7.51
CA ILE A 25 -9.41 -4.89 -6.08
C ILE A 25 -10.62 -4.30 -5.35
N ARG A 26 -10.94 -3.02 -5.58
CA ARG A 26 -12.08 -2.34 -4.96
C ARG A 26 -13.39 -3.05 -5.31
N GLU A 27 -13.62 -3.30 -6.60
CA GLU A 27 -14.82 -4.02 -7.08
C GLU A 27 -14.96 -5.41 -6.43
N HIS A 28 -13.85 -6.12 -6.26
CA HIS A 28 -13.85 -7.45 -5.63
C HIS A 28 -14.27 -7.40 -4.15
N TYR A 29 -13.66 -6.49 -3.37
CA TYR A 29 -13.94 -6.40 -1.93
C TYR A 29 -15.29 -5.73 -1.62
N GLU A 30 -15.84 -4.92 -2.52
CA GLU A 30 -17.21 -4.37 -2.38
C GLU A 30 -18.29 -5.45 -2.50
N LYS A 31 -18.06 -6.49 -3.32
CA LYS A 31 -19.01 -7.62 -3.47
C LYS A 31 -19.05 -8.54 -2.24
N LYS A 32 -17.99 -8.55 -1.43
CA LYS A 32 -17.84 -9.34 -0.18
C LYS A 32 -18.04 -10.87 -0.33
N GLU A 33 -17.96 -11.42 -1.55
CA GLU A 33 -18.20 -12.84 -1.82
C GLU A 33 -16.98 -13.72 -1.53
N LEU A 34 -15.79 -13.24 -1.90
CA LEU A 34 -14.52 -13.93 -1.73
C LEU A 34 -13.60 -13.09 -0.85
N LYS A 35 -12.82 -13.78 -0.01
CA LYS A 35 -11.87 -13.13 0.91
C LYS A 35 -10.50 -12.88 0.27
N GLU A 36 -10.19 -13.63 -0.78
CA GLU A 36 -8.86 -13.72 -1.38
C GLU A 36 -8.90 -13.32 -2.84
N VAL A 37 -7.89 -12.56 -3.26
CA VAL A 37 -7.70 -12.14 -4.65
C VAL A 37 -6.25 -12.42 -5.08
N GLY A 38 -6.10 -13.02 -6.26
CA GLY A 38 -4.81 -13.19 -6.93
C GLY A 38 -4.60 -12.09 -7.98
N LEU A 39 -3.45 -11.44 -7.96
CA LEU A 39 -3.09 -10.39 -8.91
C LEU A 39 -1.87 -10.80 -9.73
N ILE A 40 -2.02 -10.81 -11.06
CA ILE A 40 -0.93 -11.10 -11.99
C ILE A 40 -0.57 -9.81 -12.71
N LEU A 41 0.65 -9.32 -12.46
CA LEU A 41 1.20 -8.15 -13.12
C LEU A 41 2.55 -8.50 -13.77
N PRO A 42 2.86 -7.99 -14.98
CA PRO A 42 4.19 -8.11 -15.57
C PRO A 42 5.28 -7.39 -14.77
N VAL A 43 6.55 -7.76 -15.01
CA VAL A 43 7.70 -7.03 -14.47
C VAL A 43 7.70 -5.57 -14.97
N GLY A 44 8.19 -4.64 -14.15
CA GLY A 44 8.21 -3.21 -14.49
C GLY A 44 6.87 -2.48 -14.37
N CYS A 45 5.74 -3.15 -14.09
CA CYS A 45 4.43 -2.50 -13.95
C CYS A 45 4.23 -1.71 -12.64
N GLY A 46 5.23 -1.67 -11.75
CA GLY A 46 5.14 -0.93 -10.49
C GLY A 46 4.32 -1.64 -9.41
N LYS A 47 4.56 -2.96 -9.22
CA LYS A 47 3.85 -3.78 -8.23
C LYS A 47 3.97 -3.22 -6.80
N SER A 48 5.14 -2.75 -6.39
CA SER A 48 5.35 -2.12 -5.08
C SER A 48 4.41 -0.94 -4.86
N GLY A 49 4.25 -0.08 -5.88
CA GLY A 49 3.29 1.03 -5.83
C GLY A 49 1.84 0.56 -5.69
N LEU A 50 1.45 -0.52 -6.38
CA LEU A 50 0.13 -1.11 -6.19
C LEU A 50 -0.06 -1.64 -4.76
N ILE A 51 0.96 -2.29 -4.18
CA ILE A 51 0.93 -2.74 -2.79
C ILE A 51 0.72 -1.53 -1.85
N SER A 52 1.39 -0.41 -2.09
CA SER A 52 1.24 0.81 -1.28
C SER A 52 -0.16 1.40 -1.33
N ILE A 53 -0.87 1.33 -2.47
CA ILE A 53 -2.22 1.91 -2.58
C ILE A 53 -3.36 0.91 -2.33
N THR A 54 -3.09 -0.40 -2.38
CA THR A 54 -4.09 -1.45 -2.10
C THR A 54 -4.89 -1.22 -0.80
N PRO A 55 -4.26 -0.80 0.32
CA PRO A 55 -5.00 -0.51 1.55
C PRO A 55 -6.17 0.45 1.35
N TYR A 56 -6.07 1.44 0.45
CA TYR A 56 -7.11 2.44 0.16
C TYR A 56 -8.18 1.95 -0.83
N ALA A 57 -7.94 0.82 -1.52
CA ALA A 57 -8.96 0.11 -2.29
C ALA A 57 -9.84 -0.76 -1.39
N THR A 58 -9.36 -1.08 -0.20
CA THR A 58 -10.02 -1.90 0.81
C THR A 58 -10.51 -1.01 1.95
N GLU A 59 -11.59 -1.35 2.65
CA GLU A 59 -12.01 -0.63 3.87
C GLU A 59 -11.17 -1.05 5.09
N SER A 60 -9.86 -1.23 4.90
CA SER A 60 -8.95 -1.72 5.92
C SER A 60 -8.60 -0.60 6.91
N SER A 61 -8.41 -0.95 8.17
CA SER A 61 -7.85 -0.04 9.17
C SER A 61 -6.35 -0.28 9.42
N ARG A 62 -5.90 -1.52 9.20
CA ARG A 62 -4.51 -1.97 9.35
C ARG A 62 -4.20 -3.02 8.31
N VAL A 63 -2.98 -3.03 7.80
CA VAL A 63 -2.54 -3.97 6.76
C VAL A 63 -1.19 -4.56 7.13
N LEU A 64 -1.08 -5.89 7.08
CA LEU A 64 0.19 -6.61 7.19
C LEU A 64 0.70 -6.92 5.80
N ILE A 65 1.86 -6.38 5.44
CA ILE A 65 2.54 -6.69 4.18
C ILE A 65 3.66 -7.69 4.45
N ILE A 66 3.54 -8.87 3.89
CA ILE A 66 4.57 -9.93 3.98
C ILE A 66 5.42 -9.89 2.71
N ALA A 67 6.70 -9.60 2.87
CA ALA A 67 7.68 -9.60 1.78
C ALA A 67 8.55 -10.85 1.82
N PRO A 68 9.03 -11.36 0.67
CA PRO A 68 9.84 -12.58 0.59
C PRO A 68 11.28 -12.41 1.11
N GLY A 69 11.70 -11.20 1.49
CA GLY A 69 13.02 -10.95 2.05
C GLY A 69 13.20 -9.53 2.57
N LYS A 70 14.22 -9.33 3.41
CA LYS A 70 14.50 -8.06 4.09
C LYS A 70 14.67 -6.88 3.12
N LYS A 71 15.40 -7.07 2.01
CA LYS A 71 15.61 -6.02 1.01
C LYS A 71 14.29 -5.50 0.40
N ILE A 72 13.35 -6.40 0.09
CA ILE A 72 12.05 -6.02 -0.49
C ILE A 72 11.16 -5.37 0.59
N ARG A 73 11.15 -5.93 1.80
CA ARG A 73 10.48 -5.33 2.98
C ARG A 73 10.93 -3.88 3.21
N ASP A 74 12.25 -3.66 3.26
CA ASP A 74 12.83 -2.35 3.55
C ASP A 74 12.53 -1.35 2.44
N GLN A 75 12.55 -1.78 1.18
CA GLN A 75 12.15 -0.93 0.05
C GLN A 75 10.68 -0.54 0.14
N LEU A 76 9.78 -1.49 0.39
CA LEU A 76 8.34 -1.21 0.55
C LEU A 76 8.10 -0.24 1.71
N ALA A 77 8.79 -0.43 2.83
CA ALA A 77 8.69 0.47 3.97
C ALA A 77 9.12 1.90 3.60
N LYS A 78 10.23 2.07 2.87
CA LYS A 78 10.69 3.38 2.40
C LYS A 78 9.69 4.03 1.45
N ASP A 79 9.11 3.24 0.53
CA ASP A 79 8.12 3.72 -0.42
C ASP A 79 6.87 4.29 0.28
N MET A 80 6.59 3.91 1.54
CA MET A 80 5.38 4.31 2.26
C MET A 80 5.61 5.32 3.40
N LYS A 81 6.85 5.69 3.72
CA LYS A 81 7.18 6.61 4.82
C LYS A 81 7.22 8.06 4.37
N PHE A 82 6.56 8.95 5.13
CA PHE A 82 6.53 10.38 4.83
C PHE A 82 7.91 11.04 4.86
N ASN A 83 8.79 10.58 5.76
CA ASN A 83 10.11 11.16 5.96
C ASN A 83 11.15 10.68 4.94
N GLU A 84 10.77 9.81 4.00
CA GLU A 84 11.60 9.39 2.89
C GLU A 84 11.30 10.30 1.68
N PRO A 85 12.23 11.18 1.26
CA PRO A 85 11.94 12.17 0.20
C PRO A 85 11.47 11.53 -1.11
N ASP A 86 12.06 10.39 -1.44
CA ASP A 86 11.80 9.62 -2.66
C ASP A 86 10.70 8.54 -2.49
N ASN A 87 9.81 8.70 -1.50
CA ASN A 87 8.72 7.74 -1.30
C ASN A 87 7.75 7.70 -2.50
N PHE A 88 7.00 6.60 -2.60
CA PHE A 88 6.07 6.36 -3.70
C PHE A 88 4.93 7.39 -3.72
N TYR A 89 4.39 7.74 -2.56
CA TYR A 89 3.27 8.67 -2.45
C TYR A 89 3.62 10.08 -2.96
N ASN A 90 4.84 10.57 -2.68
CA ASN A 90 5.37 11.83 -3.21
C ASN A 90 5.50 11.76 -4.74
N LYS A 91 6.14 10.69 -5.25
CA LYS A 91 6.36 10.50 -6.69
C LYS A 91 5.05 10.45 -7.48
N CYS A 92 4.00 9.92 -6.86
CA CYS A 92 2.69 9.79 -7.47
C CYS A 92 1.72 10.92 -7.12
N GLU A 93 2.12 11.92 -6.31
CA GLU A 93 1.24 12.97 -5.80
C GLU A 93 -0.04 12.37 -5.21
N PHE A 94 0.13 11.35 -4.35
CA PHE A 94 -0.98 10.55 -3.83
C PHE A 94 -1.70 11.23 -2.65
N PHE A 95 -0.97 12.00 -1.84
CA PHE A 95 -1.51 12.74 -0.69
C PHE A 95 -1.32 14.23 -0.85
N ASP A 96 -2.31 14.99 -0.38
CA ASP A 96 -2.25 16.46 -0.32
C ASP A 96 -1.65 16.95 1.02
N LEU A 97 -1.85 16.17 2.10
CA LEU A 97 -1.43 16.50 3.46
C LEU A 97 -0.52 15.40 4.02
N VAL A 98 0.41 15.80 4.90
CA VAL A 98 1.31 14.85 5.57
C VAL A 98 0.55 13.89 6.49
N ASP A 99 -0.52 14.37 7.13
CA ASP A 99 -1.35 13.57 8.04
C ASP A 99 -2.11 12.43 7.34
N ASP A 100 -2.19 12.45 5.99
CA ASP A 100 -2.79 11.36 5.21
C ASP A 100 -1.84 10.15 5.07
N TYR A 101 -0.55 10.29 5.40
CA TYR A 101 0.40 9.20 5.30
C TYR A 101 0.09 8.08 6.30
N PRO A 102 0.27 6.81 5.90
CA PRO A 102 0.14 5.73 6.86
C PRO A 102 1.33 5.71 7.83
N GLU A 103 1.07 5.25 9.04
CA GLU A 103 2.14 4.83 9.96
C GLU A 103 2.73 3.51 9.47
N VAL A 104 4.06 3.43 9.36
CA VAL A 104 4.77 2.27 8.81
C VAL A 104 5.76 1.72 9.82
N CYS A 105 5.48 0.52 10.32
CA CYS A 105 6.38 -0.22 11.21
C CYS A 105 6.91 -1.48 10.52
N ILE A 106 8.18 -1.81 10.81
CA ILE A 106 8.82 -3.04 10.35
C ILE A 106 8.77 -4.06 11.47
N ILE A 107 8.12 -5.20 11.21
CA ILE A 107 8.12 -6.34 12.12
C ILE A 107 9.32 -7.24 11.81
N GLU A 108 10.18 -7.45 12.81
CA GLU A 108 11.34 -8.34 12.75
C GLU A 108 11.10 -9.63 13.54
N ALA A 109 11.50 -10.76 12.95
CA ALA A 109 11.54 -12.04 13.64
C ALA A 109 12.60 -12.03 14.76
N GLY A 110 12.34 -12.80 15.83
CA GLY A 110 13.26 -12.96 16.95
C GLY A 110 13.00 -12.05 18.16
N GLY A 111 11.76 -11.58 18.35
CA GLY A 111 11.34 -10.90 19.58
C GLY A 111 11.84 -9.46 19.73
N LYS A 112 12.37 -8.85 18.66
CA LYS A 112 12.91 -7.48 18.66
C LYS A 112 11.90 -6.40 18.29
N THR A 113 10.68 -6.80 17.90
CA THR A 113 9.61 -5.86 17.53
C THR A 113 8.90 -5.36 18.78
N ASN A 114 8.66 -4.06 18.88
CA ASN A 114 7.90 -3.51 19.99
C ASN A 114 6.43 -3.93 19.86
N ILE A 115 5.79 -4.33 20.96
CA ILE A 115 4.38 -4.73 20.93
C ILE A 115 3.46 -3.58 20.50
N HIS A 116 3.88 -2.34 20.74
CA HIS A 116 3.18 -1.14 20.30
C HIS A 116 3.19 -0.97 18.77
N ASP A 117 4.17 -1.55 18.06
CA ASP A 117 4.21 -1.53 16.59
C ASP A 117 3.20 -2.49 15.95
N ILE A 118 2.60 -3.37 16.76
CA ILE A 118 1.67 -4.43 16.32
C ILE A 118 0.23 -4.13 16.80
N ARG A 119 0.06 -3.27 17.80
CA ARG A 119 -1.20 -3.06 18.53
C ARG A 119 -2.04 -1.89 18.07
#